data_AF-A0A2G9XZS3-F1
#
_entry.id   AF-A0A2G9XZS3-F1
#
_cell.length_a   1.000
_cell.length_b   1.000
_cell.length_c   1.000
_cell.angle_alpha   90.00
_cell.angle_beta   90.00
_cell.angle_gamma   90.00
#
_symmetry.space_group_name_H-M   'P 1'
#
loop_
_entity.id
_entity.type
_entity.pdbx_description
1 polymer ?
#
loop_
_entity_poly.entity_id
_entity_poly.type
_entity_poly.pdbx_seq_one_letter_code
_entity_poly.pdbx_strand_id
1 'polypeptide(L)'
;MKLTIRVKEIRGNCPVYKEDDTFLIEEDYKLVSDIPLCMHSLSSLMPYYIPLSRGISPKSLGLAKEDVHKAYIQCLDPCKYTDGGTVVFEITQSS
;
A
#
# COMPACT_ATOMS: atom_id res chain seq x y z
N MET A 1 17.00 2.18 0.23
CA MET A 1 15.93 1.27 -0.22
C MET A 1 14.68 2.08 -0.47
N LYS A 2 13.95 1.73 -1.53
CA LYS A 2 12.80 2.49 -2.02
C LYS A 2 11.61 1.56 -2.17
N LEU A 3 10.54 1.84 -1.43
CA LEU A 3 9.24 1.21 -1.64
C LEU A 3 8.43 2.05 -2.63
N THR A 4 7.93 1.40 -3.67
CA THR A 4 6.93 1.97 -4.56
C THR A 4 5.59 1.38 -4.21
N ILE A 5 4.65 2.23 -3.82
CA ILE A 5 3.28 1.86 -3.47
C ILE A 5 2.39 2.30 -4.63
N ARG A 6 1.74 1.34 -5.28
CA ARG A 6 0.82 1.58 -6.40
C ARG A 6 -0.60 1.20 -6.01
N VAL A 7 -1.56 2.05 -6.35
CA VAL A 7 -2.98 1.71 -6.27
C VAL A 7 -3.31 0.68 -7.34
N LYS A 8 -3.54 -0.56 -6.92
CA LYS A 8 -3.71 -1.70 -7.83
C LYS A 8 -5.17 -1.88 -8.26
N GLU A 9 -6.10 -1.68 -7.33
CA GLU A 9 -7.53 -1.89 -7.53
C GLU A 9 -8.30 -1.02 -6.55
N ILE A 10 -9.41 -0.42 -7.01
CA ILE A 10 -10.38 0.26 -6.16
C ILE A 10 -11.73 -0.45 -6.28
N ARG A 11 -12.32 -0.86 -5.15
CA ARG A 11 -13.69 -1.36 -5.08
C ARG A 11 -14.57 -0.34 -4.37
N GLY A 12 -15.72 -0.01 -4.96
CA GLY A 12 -16.59 1.06 -4.46
C GLY A 12 -16.08 2.44 -4.88
N ASN A 13 -16.20 3.44 -4.02
CA ASN A 13 -15.81 4.82 -4.32
C ASN A 13 -14.74 5.33 -3.34
N CYS A 14 -13.53 5.58 -3.83
CA CYS A 14 -12.49 6.26 -3.06
C CYS A 14 -12.38 7.74 -3.49
N PRO A 15 -12.56 8.71 -2.58
CA PRO A 15 -12.47 10.13 -2.94
C PRO A 15 -11.02 10.64 -3.06
N VAL A 16 -10.01 9.84 -2.68
CA VAL A 16 -8.60 10.25 -2.62
C VAL A 16 -7.79 9.71 -3.79
N TYR A 17 -7.96 8.42 -4.10
CA TYR A 17 -7.10 7.70 -5.02
C TYR A 17 -7.78 7.36 -6.35
N LYS A 18 -6.97 7.19 -7.39
CA LYS A 18 -7.32 6.58 -8.68
C LYS A 18 -6.46 5.34 -8.91
N GLU A 19 -6.92 4.45 -9.78
CA GLU A 19 -6.09 3.31 -10.19
C GLU A 19 -4.79 3.78 -10.84
N ASP A 20 -3.71 3.05 -10.56
CA ASP A 20 -2.34 3.36 -10.96
C ASP A 20 -1.71 4.63 -10.34
N ASP A 21 -2.39 5.32 -9.43
CA ASP A 21 -1.76 6.32 -8.56
C ASP A 21 -0.55 5.70 -7.82
N THR A 22 0.52 6.47 -7.66
CA THR A 22 1.74 6.01 -7.00
C THR A 22 2.27 7.02 -6.00
N PHE A 23 2.90 6.49 -4.95
CA PHE A 23 3.70 7.25 -4.00
C PHE A 23 4.81 6.36 -3.44
N LEU A 24 5.77 6.96 -2.74
CA LEU A 24 7.02 6.30 -2.36
C LEU A 24 7.28 6.41 -0.86
N ILE A 25 7.99 5.41 -0.33
CA ILE A 25 8.69 5.52 0.94
C ILE A 25 10.18 5.28 0.66
N GLU A 26 10.99 6.31 0.89
CA GLU A 26 12.44 6.30 0.68
C GLU A 26 13.18 6.30 2.01
N GLU A 27 14.39 5.75 2.03
CA GLU A 27 15.24 5.68 3.23
C GLU A 27 14.52 5.12 4.46
N ASP A 28 13.59 4.17 4.24
CA ASP A 28 12.76 3.54 5.26
C ASP A 28 11.73 4.44 5.95
N TYR A 29 11.77 5.78 5.85
CA TYR A 29 10.86 6.67 6.60
C TYR A 29 10.40 7.93 5.85
N LYS A 30 10.97 8.25 4.69
CA LYS A 30 10.62 9.46 3.92
C LYS A 30 9.44 9.17 2.99
N LEU A 31 8.26 9.66 3.36
CA LEU A 31 7.07 9.60 2.51
C LEU A 31 7.16 10.68 1.42
N VAL A 32 7.14 10.26 0.15
CA VAL A 32 7.20 11.15 -1.03
C VAL A 32 5.97 10.91 -1.89
N SER A 33 5.20 11.97 -2.16
CA SER A 33 3.94 11.87 -2.89
C SER A 33 3.63 13.17 -3.62
N ASP A 34 3.18 13.06 -4.88
CA ASP A 34 2.63 14.17 -5.67
C ASP A 34 1.08 14.22 -5.61
N ILE A 35 0.48 13.22 -4.95
CA ILE A 35 -0.97 13.08 -4.77
C ILE A 35 -1.34 13.23 -3.29
N PRO A 36 -2.60 13.62 -2.99
CA PRO A 36 -3.10 13.53 -1.63
C PRO A 36 -3.09 12.09 -1.12
N LEU A 37 -2.85 11.92 0.18
CA LEU A 37 -2.84 10.61 0.83
C LEU A 37 -3.94 10.51 1.89
N CYS A 38 -4.55 9.33 2.00
CA CYS A 38 -5.60 9.06 2.98
C CYS A 38 -4.98 8.59 4.30
N MET A 39 -5.45 9.13 5.42
CA MET A 39 -4.97 8.65 6.73
C MET A 39 -5.32 7.17 6.98
N HIS A 40 -6.48 6.71 6.51
CA HIS A 40 -6.86 5.29 6.63
C HIS A 40 -5.91 4.35 5.87
N SER A 41 -5.45 4.73 4.67
CA SER A 41 -4.50 3.91 3.92
C SER A 41 -3.12 3.93 4.57
N LEU A 42 -2.65 5.09 5.04
CA LEU A 42 -1.39 5.18 5.78
C LEU A 42 -1.40 4.29 7.02
N SER A 43 -2.49 4.29 7.79
CA SER A 43 -2.65 3.40 8.96
C SER A 43 -2.53 1.92 8.59
N SER A 44 -3.06 1.47 7.44
CA SER A 44 -2.88 0.09 6.97
C SER A 44 -1.44 -0.26 6.59
N LEU A 45 -0.64 0.71 6.14
CA LEU A 45 0.73 0.49 5.68
C LEU A 45 1.75 0.48 6.83
N MET A 46 1.46 1.18 7.92
CA MET A 46 2.38 1.36 9.06
C MET A 46 2.98 0.08 9.67
N PRO A 47 2.24 -1.03 9.81
CA PRO A 47 2.83 -2.24 10.37
C PRO A 47 3.89 -2.89 9.47
N TYR A 48 3.88 -2.59 8.17
CA TYR A 48 4.57 -3.39 7.16
C TYR A 48 5.66 -2.66 6.40
N TYR A 49 5.62 -1.32 6.31
CA TYR A 49 6.59 -0.58 5.50
C TYR A 49 8.04 -0.78 5.95
N ILE A 50 8.33 -0.86 7.26
CA ILE A 50 9.70 -1.14 7.74
C ILE A 50 10.15 -2.56 7.39
N PRO A 51 9.42 -3.64 7.73
CA PRO A 51 9.78 -5.00 7.30
C PRO A 51 9.98 -5.12 5.79
N LEU A 52 9.07 -4.55 4.99
CA LEU A 52 9.17 -4.56 3.53
C LEU A 52 10.37 -3.77 3.03
N SER A 53 10.65 -2.60 3.62
CA SER A 53 11.83 -1.79 3.27
C SER A 53 13.13 -2.51 3.60
N ARG A 54 13.14 -3.43 4.58
CA ARG A 54 14.29 -4.27 4.94
C ARG A 54 14.37 -5.60 4.19
N GLY A 55 13.49 -5.83 3.21
CA GLY A 55 13.51 -7.02 2.36
C GLY A 55 12.94 -8.28 3.01
N ILE A 56 12.14 -8.15 4.07
CA ILE A 56 11.40 -9.28 4.63
C ILE A 56 10.37 -9.75 3.59
N SER A 57 10.32 -11.07 3.36
CA SER A 57 9.44 -11.68 2.35
C SER A 57 7.97 -11.31 2.58
N PRO A 58 7.26 -10.75 1.57
CA PRO A 58 5.82 -10.51 1.63
C PRO A 58 5.01 -11.75 2.01
N LYS A 59 5.43 -12.94 1.59
CA LYS A 59 4.78 -14.21 1.93
C LYS A 59 4.86 -14.50 3.43
N SER A 60 6.03 -14.31 4.04
CA SER A 60 6.22 -14.51 5.49
C SER A 60 5.39 -13.53 6.33
N LEU A 61 5.10 -12.35 5.78
CA LEU A 61 4.24 -11.33 6.40
C LEU A 61 2.74 -11.57 6.14
N GLY A 62 2.37 -12.59 5.35
CA GLY A 62 0.99 -12.87 4.96
C GLY A 62 0.43 -11.89 3.91
N LEU A 63 1.29 -11.13 3.23
CA LEU A 63 0.91 -10.10 2.25
C LEU A 63 0.98 -10.57 0.79
N ALA A 64 1.37 -11.82 0.56
CA ALA A 64 1.42 -12.44 -0.76
C ALA A 64 1.21 -13.95 -0.68
N LYS A 65 0.68 -14.56 -1.75
CA LYS A 65 0.52 -16.02 -1.85
C LYS A 65 1.83 -16.75 -2.12
N GLU A 66 2.68 -16.14 -2.95
CA GLU A 66 3.97 -16.67 -3.37
C GLU A 66 5.10 -15.76 -2.89
N ASP A 67 6.33 -16.27 -2.89
CA ASP A 67 7.50 -15.48 -2.50
C ASP A 67 7.91 -14.57 -3.66
N VAL A 68 7.04 -13.60 -3.92
CA VAL A 68 7.22 -12.57 -4.94
C VAL A 68 7.67 -11.27 -4.28
N HIS A 69 8.44 -10.45 -4.99
CA HIS A 69 8.83 -9.10 -4.55
C HIS A 69 7.66 -8.08 -4.53
N LYS A 70 6.43 -8.58 -4.36
CA LYS A 70 5.18 -7.81 -4.37
C LYS A 70 4.38 -8.14 -3.12
N ALA A 71 4.12 -7.12 -2.30
CA ALA A 71 3.19 -7.22 -1.18
C ALA A 71 1.86 -6.55 -1.54
N TYR A 72 0.76 -7.07 -1.00
CA TYR A 72 -0.57 -6.49 -1.18
C TYR A 72 -1.17 -6.11 0.16
N ILE A 73 -1.61 -4.85 0.28
CA ILE A 73 -2.23 -4.31 1.50
C ILE A 73 -3.53 -3.61 1.11
N GLN A 74 -4.57 -3.78 1.93
CA GLN A 74 -5.86 -3.13 1.75
C GLN A 74 -6.00 -1.95 2.73
N CYS A 75 -6.58 -0.83 2.29
CA CYS A 75 -6.96 0.26 3.21
C CYS A 75 -8.09 -0.16 4.16
N LEU A 76 -8.22 0.50 5.31
CA LEU A 76 -9.15 0.11 6.38
C LEU A 76 -10.65 0.30 6.07
N ASP A 77 -11.02 0.98 4.98
CA ASP A 77 -12.42 1.24 4.66
C ASP A 77 -13.16 -0.08 4.35
N PRO A 78 -14.28 -0.37 5.06
CA PRO A 78 -15.02 -1.62 4.93
C PRO A 78 -15.96 -1.65 3.70
N CYS A 79 -15.94 -0.61 2.86
CA CYS A 79 -16.67 -0.45 1.61
C CYS A 79 -18.20 -0.61 1.76
N LYS A 80 -18.71 -1.83 1.70
CA LYS A 80 -20.16 -2.13 1.68
C LYS A 80 -20.93 -1.68 2.94
N TYR A 81 -20.22 -1.40 4.03
CA TYR A 81 -20.82 -0.97 5.30
C TYR A 81 -20.75 0.54 5.54
N THR A 82 -20.00 1.26 4.70
CA THR A 82 -19.80 2.72 4.81
C THR A 82 -20.24 3.46 3.54
N ASP A 83 -20.75 2.73 2.55
CA ASP A 83 -20.96 3.20 1.17
C ASP A 83 -19.68 3.81 0.54
N GLY A 84 -18.53 3.46 1.13
CA GLY A 84 -17.22 3.94 0.74
C GLY A 84 -16.54 3.04 -0.27
N GLY A 85 -15.22 3.18 -0.35
CA GLY A 85 -14.39 2.41 -1.25
C GLY A 85 -13.15 1.89 -0.55
N THR A 86 -12.79 0.65 -0.89
CA THR A 86 -11.59 0.01 -0.38
C THR A 86 -10.55 -0.10 -1.48
N VAL A 87 -9.30 0.22 -1.13
CA VAL A 87 -8.18 0.30 -2.06
C VAL A 87 -7.19 -0.81 -1.74
N VAL A 88 -6.79 -1.56 -2.77
CA VAL A 88 -5.70 -2.53 -2.68
C VAL A 88 -4.44 -1.88 -3.24
N PHE A 89 -3.37 -1.87 -2.45
CA PHE A 89 -2.06 -1.41 -2.83
C PHE A 89 -1.16 -2.58 -3.23
N GLU A 90 -0.43 -2.44 -4.33
CA GLU A 90 0.71 -3.30 -4.69
C GLU A 90 1.99 -2.57 -4.29
N ILE A 91 2.82 -3.20 -3.47
CA ILE A 91 4.06 -2.62 -2.94
C ILE A 91 5.23 -3.41 -3.49
N THR A 92 6.19 -2.70 -4.08
CA THR A 92 7.43 -3.27 -4.60
C THR A 92 8.64 -2.59 -3.97
N GLN A 93 9.67 -3.38 -3.69
CA GLN A 93 10.94 -2.88 -3.17
C GLN A 93 11.96 -2.78 -4.31
N SER A 94 12.66 -1.67 -4.38
CA SER A 94 13.81 -1.45 -5.27
C SER A 94 15.04 -1.07 -4.45
N SER A 95 16.20 -1.54 -4.90
CA SER A 95 17.51 -1.24 -4.30
C SER A 95 17.98 0.15 -4.71
#